data_AF-A0A536LNP6-F1
#
_entry.id   AF-A0A536LNP6-F1
#
_cell.length_a   1.000
_cell.length_b   1.000
_cell.length_c   1.000
_cell.angle_alpha   90.00
_cell.angle_beta   90.00
_cell.angle_gamma   90.00
#
_symmetry.space_group_name_H-M   'P 1'
#
loop_
_entity.id
_entity.type
_entity.pdbx_description
1 polymer ?
#
loop_
_entity_poly.entity_id
_entity_poly.type
_entity_poly.pdbx_seq_one_letter_code
_entity_poly.pdbx_strand_id
1 'polypeptide(L)'
;FSRGPSPEIAQQIQRSALLRGLDTLAPRPPPFLASVQQVLAGVQFPPVFAGLEPTLPSALPVPESVDTPGVNHAAQSVVKVSSLGCGGIVTGSGFPVGSGYVVTNAHVVSGTGSHTIQKTDGSTMRATVVFFDPERDVAVLFVPGYAVSGLTLGPAQRGTQGAVIGYPGGLAEKVVPAVVDGTVQAQGRDIYNQNLVTRQIFVLQATVHPGNSGGPLIDMQGRVLGMVFATSASDPNQAYALTDDEITPDIRDAEANPSPKDTSHYACAA
;
A
#
# COMPACT_ATOMS: atom_id res chain seq x y z
N PHE A 1 13.48 -11.40 -12.53
CA PHE A 1 14.75 -11.50 -11.79
C PHE A 1 15.54 -10.20 -11.94
N SER A 2 15.20 -9.14 -11.22
CA SER A 2 16.15 -8.04 -10.99
C SER A 2 17.01 -8.44 -9.80
N ARG A 3 18.14 -9.11 -10.07
CA ARG A 3 19.17 -9.21 -9.03
C ARG A 3 19.62 -7.77 -8.78
N GLY A 4 19.41 -7.27 -7.56
CA GLY A 4 20.05 -6.04 -7.11
C GLY A 4 21.57 -6.11 -7.35
N PRO A 5 22.28 -4.97 -7.33
CA PRO A 5 23.72 -4.97 -7.55
C PRO A 5 24.39 -5.96 -6.59
N SER A 6 25.41 -6.67 -7.07
CA SER A 6 26.15 -7.63 -6.23
C SER A 6 26.65 -6.92 -4.96
N PRO A 7 26.85 -7.63 -3.84
CA PRO A 7 27.32 -7.04 -2.58
C PRO A 7 28.58 -6.18 -2.76
N GLU A 8 29.42 -6.52 -3.73
CA GLU A 8 30.64 -5.80 -4.11
C GLU A 8 30.32 -4.46 -4.78
N ILE A 9 29.35 -4.43 -5.71
CA ILE A 9 28.89 -3.22 -6.39
C ILE A 9 28.16 -2.32 -5.38
N ALA A 10 27.35 -2.89 -4.49
CA ALA A 10 26.70 -2.15 -3.40
C ALA A 10 27.73 -1.48 -2.48
N GLN A 11 28.81 -2.18 -2.13
CA GLN A 11 29.91 -1.63 -1.32
C GLN A 11 30.68 -0.52 -2.06
N GLN A 12 30.88 -0.65 -3.36
CA GLN A 12 31.56 0.38 -4.16
C GLN A 12 30.71 1.65 -4.30
N ILE A 13 29.39 1.49 -4.46
CA ILE A 13 28.45 2.61 -4.47
C ILE A 13 28.48 3.33 -3.11
N GLN A 14 28.39 2.59 -1.99
CA GLN A 14 28.48 3.16 -0.64
C GLN A 14 29.81 3.88 -0.34
N ARG A 15 30.92 3.49 -1.00
CA ARG A 15 32.24 4.12 -0.81
C ARG A 15 32.52 5.30 -1.75
N SER A 16 31.58 5.62 -2.64
CA SER A 16 31.74 6.68 -3.64
C SER A 16 32.01 8.05 -2.99
N ALA A 17 33.07 8.72 -3.46
CA ALA A 17 33.39 10.09 -3.07
C ALA A 17 32.33 11.10 -3.55
N LEU A 18 31.63 10.79 -4.65
CA LEU A 18 30.55 11.59 -5.20
C LEU A 18 29.33 11.61 -4.27
N LEU A 19 29.00 10.48 -3.64
CA LEU A 19 27.88 10.40 -2.69
C LEU A 19 28.20 11.12 -1.37
N ARG A 20 29.43 10.96 -0.86
CA ARG A 20 29.90 11.69 0.33
C ARG A 20 29.93 13.21 0.11
N GLY A 21 30.32 13.66 -1.09
CA GLY A 21 30.27 15.08 -1.44
C GLY A 21 28.85 15.64 -1.52
N LEU A 22 27.89 14.84 -2.00
CA LEU A 22 26.48 15.21 -2.03
C LEU A 22 25.85 15.24 -0.62
N ASP A 23 26.17 14.28 0.26
CA ASP A 23 25.73 14.25 1.66
C ASP A 23 26.20 15.49 2.45
N THR A 24 27.41 15.99 2.16
CA THR A 24 27.94 17.19 2.83
C THR A 24 27.28 18.49 2.39
N LEU A 25 26.65 18.51 1.21
CA LEU A 25 26.00 19.70 0.65
C LEU A 25 24.49 19.70 0.86
N ALA A 26 23.87 18.51 0.96
CA ALA A 26 22.46 18.32 1.25
C ALA A 26 22.31 17.15 2.24
N PRO A 27 22.04 17.41 3.53
CA PRO A 27 21.87 16.35 4.55
C PRO A 27 20.61 15.48 4.33
N ARG A 28 19.80 15.79 3.31
CA ARG A 28 18.74 14.92 2.80
C ARG A 28 19.21 14.32 1.48
N PRO A 29 19.25 12.99 1.34
CA PRO A 29 19.71 12.36 0.11
C PRO A 29 18.84 12.84 -1.06
N PRO A 30 19.45 13.23 -2.21
CA PRO A 30 18.73 13.39 -3.45
C PRO A 30 17.76 12.22 -3.71
N PRO A 31 16.57 12.44 -4.29
CA PRO A 31 15.54 11.40 -4.48
C PRO A 31 16.07 10.12 -5.14
N PHE A 32 17.00 10.26 -6.09
CA PHE A 32 17.59 9.11 -6.77
C PHE A 32 18.42 8.23 -5.83
N LEU A 33 19.06 8.79 -4.80
CA LEU A 33 19.83 8.02 -3.82
C LEU A 33 18.92 7.26 -2.86
N ALA A 34 17.81 7.85 -2.46
CA ALA A 34 16.78 7.18 -1.67
C ALA A 34 16.20 5.98 -2.44
N SER A 35 15.87 6.14 -3.72
CA SER A 35 15.44 5.04 -4.58
C SER A 35 16.50 3.94 -4.72
N VAL A 36 17.78 4.30 -4.87
CA VAL A 36 18.88 3.33 -4.92
C VAL A 36 19.03 2.59 -3.58
N GLN A 37 18.89 3.28 -2.46
CA GLN A 37 18.96 2.66 -1.12
C GLN A 37 17.79 1.71 -0.87
N GLN A 38 16.57 2.02 -1.32
CA GLN A 38 15.42 1.10 -1.25
C GLN A 38 15.66 -0.17 -2.07
N VAL A 39 16.19 -0.03 -3.29
CA VAL A 39 16.57 -1.17 -4.14
C VAL A 39 17.66 -2.01 -3.47
N LEU A 40 18.66 -1.38 -2.84
CA LEU A 40 19.70 -2.05 -2.07
C LEU A 40 19.18 -2.72 -0.81
N ALA A 41 18.17 -2.14 -0.17
CA ALA A 41 17.50 -2.67 1.02
C ALA A 41 16.44 -3.74 0.70
N GLY A 42 16.18 -4.02 -0.59
CA GLY A 42 15.16 -4.97 -1.03
C GLY A 42 13.72 -4.49 -0.80
N VAL A 43 13.52 -3.19 -0.56
CA VAL A 43 12.20 -2.59 -0.39
C VAL A 43 11.62 -2.32 -1.77
N GLN A 44 10.64 -3.12 -2.19
CA GLN A 44 9.90 -2.93 -3.44
C GLN A 44 8.63 -2.12 -3.14
N PHE A 45 8.74 -0.79 -3.18
CA PHE A 45 7.58 0.09 -3.33
C PHE A 45 7.77 0.95 -4.58
N PRO A 46 6.73 1.13 -5.40
CA PRO A 46 6.79 2.08 -6.51
C PRO A 46 6.95 3.50 -5.97
N PRO A 47 7.76 4.36 -6.61
CA PRO A 47 7.91 5.74 -6.19
C PRO A 47 6.57 6.49 -6.36
N VAL A 48 6.06 7.05 -5.26
CA VAL A 48 4.78 7.78 -5.25
C VAL A 48 4.85 9.08 -6.04
N PHE A 49 6.02 9.72 -6.07
CA PHE A 49 6.25 10.98 -6.73
C PHE A 49 7.23 10.80 -7.89
N ALA A 50 6.89 11.39 -9.04
CA ALA A 50 7.82 11.48 -10.17
C ALA A 50 8.93 12.53 -9.92
N GLY A 51 8.75 13.38 -8.90
CA GLY A 51 9.68 14.41 -8.47
C GLY A 51 9.99 14.34 -6.97
N LEU A 52 10.18 15.51 -6.34
CA LEU A 52 10.41 15.59 -4.89
C LEU A 52 9.13 15.25 -4.12
N GLU A 53 9.30 14.57 -2.98
CA GLU A 53 8.22 14.43 -1.99
C GLU A 53 7.81 15.83 -1.48
N PRO A 54 6.52 16.08 -1.26
CA PRO A 54 6.05 17.38 -0.80
C PRO A 54 6.55 17.66 0.61
N THR A 55 6.98 18.88 0.87
CA THR A 55 7.28 19.34 2.23
C THR A 55 5.98 19.60 2.97
N LEU A 56 5.69 18.77 3.96
CA LEU A 56 4.59 19.02 4.89
C LEU A 56 5.03 19.90 6.06
N PRO A 57 4.08 20.48 6.82
CA PRO A 57 4.39 21.07 8.12
C PRO A 57 5.02 20.04 9.06
N SER A 58 5.38 20.44 10.28
CA SER A 58 5.96 19.52 11.27
C SER A 58 5.10 18.26 11.44
N ALA A 59 5.76 17.10 11.38
CA ALA A 59 5.16 15.79 11.56
C ALA A 59 4.31 15.74 12.83
N LEU A 60 3.12 15.15 12.73
CA LEU A 60 2.24 14.93 13.87
C LEU A 60 2.68 13.71 14.69
N PRO A 61 2.52 13.73 16.03
CA PRO A 61 2.82 12.57 16.85
C PRO A 61 1.81 11.45 16.58
N VAL A 62 2.32 10.23 16.41
CA VAL A 62 1.48 9.03 16.37
C VAL A 62 0.82 8.78 17.73
N PRO A 63 -0.43 8.29 17.77
CA PRO A 63 -1.10 8.00 19.03
C PRO A 63 -0.39 6.88 19.80
N GLU A 64 -0.27 7.01 21.12
CA GLU A 64 0.37 6.01 21.97
C GLU A 64 -0.39 4.68 21.99
N SER A 65 -1.72 4.73 21.80
CA SER A 65 -2.59 3.57 21.74
C SER A 65 -3.66 3.75 20.68
N VAL A 66 -4.00 2.64 20.03
CA VAL A 66 -5.12 2.48 19.09
C VAL A 66 -6.04 1.35 19.52
N ASP A 67 -5.88 0.84 20.74
CA ASP A 67 -6.69 -0.26 21.29
C ASP A 67 -8.10 0.25 21.63
N THR A 68 -8.96 0.20 20.62
CA THR A 68 -10.35 0.63 20.70
C THR A 68 -11.25 -0.48 20.15
N PRO A 69 -12.53 -0.56 20.58
CA PRO A 69 -13.47 -1.53 20.03
C PRO A 69 -13.60 -1.44 18.50
N GLY A 70 -13.56 -0.23 17.94
CA GLY A 70 -13.64 -0.01 16.49
C GLY A 70 -12.45 -0.58 15.74
N VAL A 71 -11.23 -0.27 16.21
CA VAL A 71 -9.98 -0.79 15.63
C VAL A 71 -9.91 -2.31 15.74
N ASN A 72 -10.23 -2.87 16.90
CA ASN A 72 -10.21 -4.32 17.12
C ASN A 72 -11.23 -5.07 16.25
N HIS A 73 -12.41 -4.47 16.05
CA HIS A 73 -13.43 -5.04 15.16
C HIS A 73 -12.98 -5.02 13.69
N ALA A 74 -12.41 -3.90 13.23
CA ALA A 74 -11.89 -3.78 11.89
C ALA A 74 -10.74 -4.77 11.63
N ALA A 75 -9.82 -4.93 12.60
CA ALA A 75 -8.69 -5.86 12.51
C ALA A 75 -9.13 -7.30 12.21
N GLN A 76 -10.17 -7.78 12.88
CA GLN A 76 -10.74 -9.12 12.65
C GLN A 76 -11.23 -9.35 11.21
N SER A 77 -11.52 -8.29 10.46
CA SER A 77 -12.07 -8.33 9.11
C SER A 77 -11.01 -8.15 8.02
N VAL A 78 -9.82 -7.62 8.35
CA VAL A 78 -8.73 -7.44 7.39
C VAL A 78 -8.15 -8.81 7.03
N VAL A 79 -7.81 -8.99 5.75
CA VAL A 79 -7.38 -10.27 5.19
C VAL A 79 -6.02 -10.12 4.51
N LYS A 80 -5.24 -11.20 4.54
CA LYS A 80 -4.01 -11.28 3.74
C LYS A 80 -4.38 -11.69 2.32
N VAL A 81 -3.91 -10.93 1.35
CA VAL A 81 -4.06 -11.28 -0.07
C VAL A 81 -2.76 -11.94 -0.53
N SER A 82 -2.89 -13.12 -1.14
CA SER A 82 -1.76 -13.86 -1.73
C SER A 82 -2.07 -14.17 -3.18
N SER A 83 -1.15 -13.80 -4.07
CA SER A 83 -1.26 -13.97 -5.51
C SER A 83 -0.07 -14.72 -6.09
N LEU A 84 -0.29 -15.71 -6.95
CA LEU A 84 0.76 -16.52 -7.57
C LEU A 84 1.04 -16.05 -9.01
N GLY A 85 2.30 -15.68 -9.26
CA GLY A 85 2.79 -15.21 -10.56
C GLY A 85 4.15 -14.54 -10.40
N CYS A 86 4.67 -13.90 -11.45
CA CYS A 86 5.92 -13.12 -11.34
C CYS A 86 7.15 -13.88 -10.79
N GLY A 87 7.15 -15.21 -10.85
CA GLY A 87 8.21 -16.07 -10.31
C GLY A 87 8.09 -16.40 -8.82
N GLY A 88 6.97 -16.08 -8.16
CA GLY A 88 6.76 -16.38 -6.74
C GLY A 88 5.35 -16.05 -6.23
N ILE A 89 5.24 -15.86 -4.90
CA ILE A 89 4.01 -15.40 -4.26
C ILE A 89 4.17 -13.90 -3.97
N VAL A 90 3.22 -13.11 -4.44
CA VAL A 90 3.05 -11.71 -4.07
C VAL A 90 2.05 -11.64 -2.92
N THR A 91 2.40 -10.93 -1.85
CA THR A 91 1.54 -10.79 -0.67
C THR A 91 1.22 -9.34 -0.39
N GLY A 92 -0.03 -9.08 -0.05
CA GLY A 92 -0.52 -7.81 0.44
C GLY A 92 -1.61 -8.00 1.48
N SER A 93 -2.35 -6.93 1.73
CA SER A 93 -3.50 -6.87 2.61
C SER A 93 -4.74 -6.49 1.81
N GLY A 94 -5.90 -6.70 2.39
CA GLY A 94 -7.17 -6.27 1.84
C GLY A 94 -8.24 -6.21 2.91
N PHE A 95 -9.34 -5.53 2.62
CA PHE A 95 -10.45 -5.39 3.55
C PHE A 95 -11.81 -5.51 2.83
N PRO A 96 -12.84 -6.03 3.52
CA PRO A 96 -14.15 -6.19 2.91
C PRO A 96 -14.88 -4.86 2.78
N VAL A 97 -15.59 -4.66 1.67
CA VAL A 97 -16.44 -3.46 1.44
C VAL A 97 -17.93 -3.79 1.25
N GLY A 98 -18.29 -5.07 1.16
CA GLY A 98 -19.66 -5.55 1.06
C GLY A 98 -19.70 -6.96 0.46
N SER A 99 -20.82 -7.69 0.62
CA SER A 99 -21.26 -8.89 -0.15
C SER A 99 -20.21 -9.77 -0.88
N GLY A 100 -19.10 -10.13 -0.23
CA GLY A 100 -18.05 -10.96 -0.82
C GLY A 100 -16.99 -10.23 -1.63
N TYR A 101 -16.90 -8.90 -1.52
CA TYR A 101 -15.88 -8.07 -2.16
C TYR A 101 -14.80 -7.65 -1.19
N VAL A 102 -13.54 -7.74 -1.62
CA VAL A 102 -12.35 -7.30 -0.89
C VAL A 102 -11.57 -6.31 -1.75
N VAL A 103 -11.27 -5.15 -1.21
CA VAL A 103 -10.41 -4.15 -1.86
C VAL A 103 -8.95 -4.43 -1.51
N THR A 104 -8.05 -4.25 -2.48
CA THR A 104 -6.60 -4.36 -2.32
C THR A 104 -5.90 -3.46 -3.35
N ASN A 105 -4.57 -3.46 -3.37
CA ASN A 105 -3.82 -2.77 -4.42
C ASN A 105 -3.74 -3.58 -5.71
N ALA A 106 -3.74 -2.88 -6.85
CA ALA A 106 -3.59 -3.52 -8.17
C ALA A 106 -2.22 -4.22 -8.31
N HIS A 107 -1.15 -3.64 -7.75
CA HIS A 107 0.18 -4.26 -7.80
C HIS A 107 0.25 -5.61 -7.07
N VAL A 108 -0.64 -5.87 -6.09
CA VAL A 108 -0.70 -7.15 -5.36
C VAL A 108 -1.23 -8.29 -6.25
N VAL A 109 -1.95 -7.96 -7.33
CA VAL A 109 -2.57 -8.94 -8.24
C VAL A 109 -2.05 -8.86 -9.68
N SER A 110 -1.28 -7.85 -10.03
CA SER A 110 -0.74 -7.69 -11.39
C SER A 110 0.28 -8.79 -11.76
N GLY A 111 0.18 -9.34 -12.97
CA GLY A 111 1.08 -10.38 -13.47
C GLY A 111 0.93 -11.73 -12.77
N THR A 112 -0.21 -11.94 -12.10
CA THR A 112 -0.53 -13.14 -11.35
C THR A 112 -1.89 -13.71 -11.79
N GLY A 113 -2.05 -15.04 -11.67
CA GLY A 113 -3.23 -15.75 -12.21
C GLY A 113 -4.01 -16.59 -11.19
N SER A 114 -3.55 -16.66 -9.94
CA SER A 114 -4.28 -17.34 -8.86
C SER A 114 -4.21 -16.48 -7.61
N HIS A 115 -5.37 -16.12 -7.07
CA HIS A 115 -5.50 -15.24 -5.92
C HIS A 115 -6.26 -15.95 -4.79
N THR A 116 -5.80 -15.73 -3.58
CA THR A 116 -6.46 -16.19 -2.36
C THR A 116 -6.47 -15.09 -1.33
N ILE A 117 -7.53 -15.03 -0.53
CA ILE A 117 -7.54 -14.31 0.74
C ILE A 117 -7.29 -15.29 1.88
N GLN A 118 -6.63 -14.84 2.95
CA GLN A 118 -6.51 -15.55 4.22
C GLN A 118 -7.07 -14.68 5.33
N LYS A 119 -8.01 -15.22 6.11
CA LYS A 119 -8.58 -14.56 7.28
C LYS A 119 -7.67 -14.69 8.49
N THR A 120 -7.99 -13.95 9.56
CA THR A 120 -7.28 -13.99 10.85
C THR A 120 -7.27 -15.37 11.51
N ASP A 121 -8.29 -16.20 11.27
CA ASP A 121 -8.35 -17.61 11.71
C ASP A 121 -7.45 -18.57 10.89
N GLY A 122 -6.73 -18.05 9.90
CA GLY A 122 -5.82 -18.79 9.03
C GLY A 122 -6.48 -19.50 7.86
N SER A 123 -7.81 -19.57 7.79
CA SER A 123 -8.51 -20.20 6.67
C SER A 123 -8.41 -19.35 5.41
N THR A 124 -8.34 -20.04 4.27
CA THR A 124 -8.08 -19.44 2.96
C THR A 124 -9.27 -19.63 2.03
N MET A 125 -9.51 -18.63 1.17
CA MET A 125 -10.58 -18.65 0.19
C MET A 125 -10.04 -18.18 -1.16
N ARG A 126 -10.49 -18.82 -2.25
CA ARG A 126 -10.15 -18.37 -3.61
C ARG A 126 -10.84 -17.05 -3.92
N ALA A 127 -10.13 -16.19 -4.64
CA ALA A 127 -10.60 -14.88 -5.04
C ALA A 127 -10.44 -14.70 -6.56
N THR A 128 -11.32 -13.90 -7.15
CA THR A 128 -11.28 -13.50 -8.56
C THR A 128 -11.19 -11.99 -8.64
N VAL A 129 -10.22 -11.46 -9.40
CA VAL A 129 -10.16 -10.01 -9.66
C VAL A 129 -11.37 -9.64 -10.53
N VAL A 130 -12.18 -8.69 -10.07
CA VAL A 130 -13.36 -8.20 -10.79
C VAL A 130 -13.25 -6.72 -11.21
N PHE A 131 -12.29 -6.02 -10.62
CA PHE A 131 -11.90 -4.66 -11.00
C PHE A 131 -10.39 -4.51 -10.86
N PHE A 132 -9.80 -3.75 -11.77
CA PHE A 132 -8.36 -3.52 -11.83
C PHE A 132 -8.06 -2.16 -12.45
N ASP A 133 -7.52 -1.25 -11.66
CA ASP A 133 -7.05 0.07 -12.08
C ASP A 133 -5.52 0.18 -11.82
N PRO A 134 -4.67 0.06 -12.86
CA PRO A 134 -3.23 0.20 -12.73
C PRO A 134 -2.78 1.66 -12.57
N GLU A 135 -3.61 2.64 -12.95
CA GLU A 135 -3.31 4.05 -12.79
C GLU A 135 -3.50 4.48 -11.34
N ARG A 136 -4.55 4.02 -10.65
CA ARG A 136 -4.78 4.34 -9.23
C ARG A 136 -4.13 3.37 -8.25
N ASP A 137 -3.71 2.19 -8.73
CA ASP A 137 -3.27 1.07 -7.90
C ASP A 137 -4.39 0.47 -7.05
N VAL A 138 -5.58 0.30 -7.64
CA VAL A 138 -6.76 -0.27 -6.97
C VAL A 138 -7.19 -1.56 -7.66
N ALA A 139 -7.46 -2.59 -6.88
CA ALA A 139 -8.13 -3.80 -7.35
C ALA A 139 -9.24 -4.20 -6.39
N VAL A 140 -10.30 -4.79 -6.95
CA VAL A 140 -11.38 -5.39 -6.17
C VAL A 140 -11.47 -6.87 -6.51
N LEU A 141 -11.50 -7.68 -5.46
CA LEU A 141 -11.61 -9.13 -5.52
C LEU A 141 -13.03 -9.55 -5.16
N PHE A 142 -13.61 -10.43 -5.94
CA PHE A 142 -14.79 -11.20 -5.54
C PHE A 142 -14.36 -12.52 -4.91
N VAL A 143 -14.93 -12.85 -3.75
CA VAL A 143 -14.62 -14.03 -2.95
C VAL A 143 -15.92 -14.80 -2.71
N PRO A 144 -16.20 -15.84 -3.51
CA PRO A 144 -17.43 -16.62 -3.38
C PRO A 144 -17.61 -17.18 -1.96
N GLY A 145 -18.78 -16.93 -1.36
CA GLY A 145 -19.13 -17.41 -0.02
C GLY A 145 -18.50 -16.64 1.14
N TYR A 146 -17.75 -15.56 0.89
CA TYR A 146 -17.24 -14.69 1.94
C TYR A 146 -18.30 -13.69 2.41
N ALA A 147 -19.16 -14.16 3.32
CA ALA A 147 -20.29 -13.39 3.85
C ALA A 147 -19.89 -12.64 5.14
N VAL A 148 -19.10 -11.57 5.00
CA VAL A 148 -18.80 -10.64 6.10
C VAL A 148 -19.41 -9.28 5.82
N SER A 149 -19.74 -8.54 6.89
CA SER A 149 -20.08 -7.14 6.77
C SER A 149 -18.86 -6.35 6.28
N GLY A 150 -19.06 -5.51 5.27
CA GLY A 150 -18.02 -4.60 4.79
C GLY A 150 -17.67 -3.55 5.86
N LEU A 151 -16.41 -3.12 5.87
CA LEU A 151 -16.01 -1.95 6.64
C LEU A 151 -16.62 -0.70 6.00
N THR A 152 -17.07 0.23 6.84
CA THR A 152 -17.68 1.48 6.37
C THR A 152 -16.61 2.52 6.10
N LEU A 153 -16.71 3.21 4.97
CA LEU A 153 -15.82 4.32 4.63
C LEU A 153 -16.16 5.57 5.46
N GLY A 154 -15.16 6.43 5.70
CA GLY A 154 -15.34 7.69 6.41
C GLY A 154 -14.26 8.72 6.03
N PRO A 155 -14.60 10.01 6.11
CA PRO A 155 -13.66 11.06 5.73
C PRO A 155 -12.56 11.24 6.77
N ALA A 156 -11.41 11.75 6.35
CA ALA A 156 -10.33 12.15 7.23
C ALA A 156 -9.81 13.55 6.92
N GLN A 157 -9.15 14.14 7.91
CA GLN A 157 -8.41 15.39 7.78
C GLN A 157 -7.10 15.28 8.55
N ARG A 158 -6.23 16.27 8.39
CA ARG A 158 -4.99 16.36 9.17
C ARG A 158 -5.30 16.28 10.68
N GLY A 159 -4.59 15.40 11.39
CA GLY A 159 -4.79 15.14 12.80
C GLY A 159 -5.78 14.02 13.11
N THR A 160 -6.50 13.47 12.12
CA THR A 160 -7.28 12.25 12.33
C THR A 160 -6.36 11.11 12.74
N GLN A 161 -6.54 10.62 13.96
CA GLN A 161 -5.81 9.50 14.54
C GLN A 161 -6.49 8.18 14.21
N GLY A 162 -5.70 7.12 14.10
CA GLY A 162 -6.19 5.83 13.69
C GLY A 162 -5.10 4.77 13.63
N ALA A 163 -5.33 3.75 12.82
CA ALA A 163 -4.38 2.65 12.62
C ALA A 163 -4.32 2.21 11.16
N VAL A 164 -3.16 1.74 10.74
CA VAL A 164 -3.00 0.90 9.55
C VAL A 164 -3.08 -0.55 9.99
N ILE A 165 -3.90 -1.35 9.32
CA ILE A 165 -3.98 -2.79 9.58
C ILE A 165 -3.50 -3.54 8.35
N GLY A 166 -2.60 -4.51 8.54
CA GLY A 166 -2.09 -5.30 7.43
C GLY A 166 -1.20 -6.48 7.83
N TYR A 167 -0.58 -7.09 6.83
CA TYR A 167 0.25 -8.29 6.95
C TYR A 167 1.69 -8.01 6.48
N PRO A 168 2.49 -7.25 7.25
CA PRO A 168 3.84 -6.90 6.85
C PRO A 168 4.70 -8.16 6.64
N GLY A 169 5.43 -8.19 5.53
CA GLY A 169 6.21 -9.34 5.06
C GLY A 169 5.36 -10.58 4.70
N GLY A 170 4.03 -10.45 4.58
CA GLY A 170 3.13 -11.58 4.35
C GLY A 170 2.95 -12.49 5.57
N LEU A 171 3.33 -12.02 6.76
CA LEU A 171 3.35 -12.80 8.01
C LEU A 171 2.00 -12.72 8.75
N ALA A 172 2.04 -12.46 10.06
CA ALA A 172 0.88 -12.28 10.91
C ALA A 172 0.34 -10.85 10.79
N GLU A 173 -0.96 -10.69 11.06
CA GLU A 173 -1.63 -9.39 11.11
C GLU A 173 -0.94 -8.46 12.13
N LYS A 174 -0.84 -7.19 11.77
CA LYS A 174 -0.36 -6.10 12.62
C LYS A 174 -1.29 -4.91 12.53
N VAL A 175 -1.57 -4.33 13.70
CA VAL A 175 -2.21 -3.04 13.85
C VAL A 175 -1.11 -2.02 14.18
N VAL A 176 -0.90 -1.05 13.29
CA VAL A 176 0.15 -0.02 13.38
C VAL A 176 -0.50 1.32 13.67
N PRO A 177 -0.15 2.02 14.77
CA PRO A 177 -0.64 3.37 15.05
C PRO A 177 -0.32 4.34 13.91
N ALA A 178 -1.30 5.18 13.56
CA ALA A 178 -1.19 6.12 12.47
C ALA A 178 -1.87 7.46 12.80
N VAL A 179 -1.38 8.53 12.17
CA VAL A 179 -2.08 9.82 12.12
C VAL A 179 -1.98 10.41 10.71
N VAL A 180 -3.08 10.97 10.22
CA VAL A 180 -3.10 11.69 8.95
C VAL A 180 -2.37 13.02 9.12
N ASP A 181 -1.26 13.20 8.40
CA ASP A 181 -0.42 14.40 8.44
C ASP A 181 -0.80 15.41 7.35
N GLY A 182 -1.60 15.00 6.38
CA GLY A 182 -2.16 15.90 5.37
C GLY A 182 -2.71 15.16 4.16
N THR A 183 -3.25 15.93 3.22
CA THR A 183 -3.72 15.44 1.92
C THR A 183 -2.99 16.18 0.82
N VAL A 184 -2.51 15.45 -0.19
CA VAL A 184 -1.80 16.02 -1.34
C VAL A 184 -2.29 15.40 -2.64
N GLN A 185 -2.17 16.16 -3.73
CA GLN A 185 -2.31 15.64 -5.09
C GLN A 185 -0.94 15.15 -5.55
N ALA A 186 -0.70 13.86 -5.47
CA ALA A 186 0.57 13.24 -5.81
C ALA A 186 0.65 12.98 -7.31
N GLN A 187 1.62 13.59 -7.98
CA GLN A 187 1.98 13.26 -9.35
C GLN A 187 3.08 12.20 -9.34
N GLY A 188 2.70 10.99 -9.73
CA GLY A 188 3.55 9.81 -9.75
C GLY A 188 3.40 9.05 -11.06
N ARG A 189 4.00 7.86 -11.12
CA ARG A 189 3.76 6.94 -12.23
C ARG A 189 2.76 5.86 -11.84
N ASP A 190 2.13 5.25 -12.85
CA ASP A 190 1.30 4.04 -12.68
C ASP A 190 2.12 2.84 -12.14
N ILE A 191 1.45 1.73 -11.82
CA ILE A 191 2.12 0.54 -11.27
C ILE A 191 3.12 -0.12 -12.25
N TYR A 192 3.13 0.27 -13.52
CA TYR A 192 4.06 -0.22 -14.55
C TYR A 192 5.16 0.79 -14.88
N ASN A 193 5.19 1.93 -14.19
CA ASN A 193 6.11 3.03 -14.43
C ASN A 193 5.97 3.65 -15.85
N GLN A 194 4.82 3.50 -16.50
CA GLN A 194 4.61 3.89 -17.91
C GLN A 194 3.99 5.28 -18.03
N ASN A 195 2.85 5.51 -17.39
CA ASN A 195 2.10 6.76 -17.49
C ASN A 195 2.30 7.65 -16.26
N LEU A 196 2.26 8.97 -16.46
CA LEU A 196 2.19 9.94 -15.37
C LEU A 196 0.72 10.06 -14.94
N VAL A 197 0.47 9.91 -13.65
CA VAL A 197 -0.87 9.91 -13.06
C VAL A 197 -0.90 10.84 -11.85
N THR A 198 -2.08 11.39 -11.57
CA THR A 198 -2.32 12.20 -10.37
C THR A 198 -3.29 11.46 -9.46
N ARG A 199 -2.92 11.29 -8.19
CA ARG A 199 -3.74 10.61 -7.18
C ARG A 199 -3.91 11.53 -5.99
N GLN A 200 -5.12 11.58 -5.44
CA GLN A 200 -5.32 12.20 -4.13
C GLN A 200 -4.90 11.19 -3.06
N ILE A 201 -3.93 11.58 -2.23
CA ILE A 201 -3.39 10.70 -1.19
C ILE A 201 -3.40 11.39 0.17
N PHE A 202 -3.58 10.59 1.22
CA PHE A 202 -3.17 10.95 2.56
C PHE A 202 -1.68 10.69 2.74
N VAL A 203 -1.00 11.65 3.36
CA VAL A 203 0.31 11.44 3.95
C VAL A 203 0.10 11.09 5.41
N LEU A 204 0.76 10.03 5.87
CA LEU A 204 0.57 9.43 7.18
C LEU A 204 1.88 9.44 7.94
N GLN A 205 1.82 9.67 9.25
CA GLN A 205 2.87 9.23 10.16
C GLN A 205 2.50 7.82 10.61
N ALA A 206 3.21 6.81 10.09
CA ALA A 206 3.05 5.39 10.38
C ALA A 206 4.24 4.61 9.81
N THR A 207 4.76 3.63 10.54
CA THR A 207 5.81 2.73 10.04
C THR A 207 5.19 1.56 9.30
N VAL A 208 5.19 1.60 7.97
CA VAL A 208 4.63 0.54 7.12
C VAL A 208 5.72 -0.20 6.34
N HIS A 209 5.46 -1.47 6.03
CA HIS A 209 6.38 -2.35 5.30
C HIS A 209 5.63 -3.04 4.14
N PRO A 210 6.37 -3.57 3.14
CA PRO A 210 5.76 -4.41 2.10
C PRO A 210 4.87 -5.49 2.73
N GLY A 211 3.69 -5.72 2.15
CA GLY A 211 2.64 -6.56 2.74
C GLY A 211 1.53 -5.77 3.44
N ASN A 212 1.77 -4.53 3.89
CA ASN A 212 0.71 -3.62 4.31
C ASN A 212 -0.09 -3.05 3.11
N SER A 213 0.48 -3.06 1.91
CA SER A 213 -0.19 -2.65 0.67
C SER A 213 -1.56 -3.29 0.52
N GLY A 214 -2.59 -2.46 0.30
CA GLY A 214 -3.98 -2.84 0.18
C GLY A 214 -4.72 -2.90 1.52
N GLY A 215 -4.01 -2.75 2.63
CA GLY A 215 -4.58 -2.69 3.97
C GLY A 215 -5.28 -1.35 4.23
N PRO A 216 -6.32 -1.32 5.06
CA PRO A 216 -7.03 -0.09 5.35
C PRO A 216 -6.23 0.78 6.33
N LEU A 217 -6.27 2.09 6.08
CA LEU A 217 -6.14 3.10 7.12
C LEU A 217 -7.52 3.29 7.74
N ILE A 218 -7.65 3.12 9.06
CA ILE A 218 -8.92 3.27 9.78
C ILE A 218 -8.84 4.33 10.87
N ASP A 219 -9.96 4.94 11.24
CA ASP A 219 -10.06 5.76 12.45
C ASP A 219 -10.29 4.93 13.72
N MET A 220 -10.32 5.60 14.87
CA MET A 220 -10.59 5.01 16.19
C MET A 220 -12.00 4.41 16.32
N GLN A 221 -12.91 4.66 15.36
CA GLN A 221 -14.24 4.06 15.31
C GLN A 221 -14.29 2.84 14.36
N GLY A 222 -13.17 2.51 13.69
CA GLY A 222 -13.09 1.39 12.74
C GLY A 222 -13.60 1.73 11.34
N ARG A 223 -13.80 3.02 11.01
CA ARG A 223 -14.16 3.44 9.66
C ARG A 223 -12.92 3.54 8.79
N VAL A 224 -12.99 3.07 7.55
CA VAL A 224 -11.90 3.13 6.59
C VAL A 224 -11.77 4.55 6.05
N LEU A 225 -10.61 5.15 6.31
CA LEU A 225 -10.23 6.47 5.83
C LEU A 225 -9.59 6.40 4.44
N GLY A 226 -8.92 5.28 4.14
CA GLY A 226 -8.19 5.12 2.89
C GLY A 226 -7.49 3.77 2.81
N MET A 227 -6.71 3.56 1.75
CA MET A 227 -5.99 2.31 1.50
C MET A 227 -4.49 2.56 1.35
N VAL A 228 -3.68 1.91 2.18
CA VAL A 228 -2.22 2.02 2.14
C VAL A 228 -1.69 1.42 0.83
N PHE A 229 -0.83 2.15 0.13
CA PHE A 229 -0.25 1.68 -1.14
C PHE A 229 1.28 1.85 -1.22
N ALA A 230 1.86 2.74 -0.41
CA ALA A 230 3.28 3.02 -0.47
C ALA A 230 3.86 3.58 0.84
N THR A 231 5.19 3.61 0.92
CA THR A 231 5.96 4.24 2.00
C THR A 231 6.89 5.32 1.44
N SER A 232 7.29 6.29 2.26
CA SER A 232 8.23 7.33 1.84
C SER A 232 9.60 6.73 1.50
N ALA A 233 10.23 7.33 0.48
CA ALA A 233 11.60 6.98 0.12
C ALA A 233 12.64 7.55 1.08
N SER A 234 12.30 8.65 1.76
CA SER A 234 13.24 9.43 2.56
C SER A 234 12.98 9.36 4.06
N ASP A 235 11.76 9.04 4.49
CA ASP A 235 11.37 8.95 5.90
C ASP A 235 10.69 7.59 6.21
N PRO A 236 11.34 6.70 6.98
CA PRO A 236 10.79 5.39 7.31
C PRO A 236 9.53 5.44 8.20
N ASN A 237 9.19 6.61 8.76
CA ASN A 237 7.99 6.81 9.57
C ASN A 237 6.85 7.46 8.78
N GLN A 238 7.06 7.76 7.50
CA GLN A 238 6.04 8.35 6.63
C GLN A 238 5.52 7.32 5.64
N ALA A 239 4.20 7.24 5.54
CA ALA A 239 3.49 6.34 4.62
C ALA A 239 2.44 7.10 3.80
N TYR A 240 1.92 6.43 2.77
CA TYR A 240 0.92 6.99 1.88
C TYR A 240 -0.28 6.06 1.72
N ALA A 241 -1.47 6.64 1.75
CA ALA A 241 -2.72 5.95 1.48
C ALA A 241 -3.53 6.69 0.41
N LEU A 242 -4.17 5.97 -0.49
CA LEU A 242 -5.23 6.52 -1.35
C LEU A 242 -6.38 6.96 -0.45
N THR A 243 -6.98 8.12 -0.73
CA THR A 243 -8.12 8.60 0.05
C THR A 243 -9.36 7.74 -0.20
N ASP A 244 -10.34 7.83 0.71
CA ASP A 244 -11.67 7.25 0.51
C ASP A 244 -12.32 7.77 -0.80
N ASP A 245 -12.17 9.06 -1.10
CA ASP A 245 -12.61 9.65 -2.36
C ASP A 245 -11.96 9.01 -3.60
N GLU A 246 -10.69 8.59 -3.51
CA GLU A 246 -9.95 7.98 -4.63
C GLU A 246 -10.40 6.52 -4.87
N ILE A 247 -10.72 5.76 -3.82
CA ILE A 247 -11.09 4.33 -3.94
C ILE A 247 -12.59 4.08 -4.10
N THR A 248 -13.45 5.00 -3.66
CA THR A 248 -14.91 4.82 -3.68
C THR A 248 -15.49 4.60 -5.10
N PRO A 249 -15.08 5.36 -6.14
CA PRO A 249 -15.60 5.16 -7.49
C PRO A 249 -15.30 3.75 -8.04
N ASP A 250 -14.09 3.26 -7.78
CA ASP A 250 -13.61 1.95 -8.23
C ASP A 250 -14.36 0.81 -7.53
N ILE A 251 -14.62 0.94 -6.23
CA ILE A 251 -15.45 0.00 -5.47
C ILE A 251 -16.87 -0.07 -6.06
N ARG A 252 -17.47 1.09 -6.32
CA ARG A 252 -18.84 1.16 -6.87
C ARG A 252 -18.92 0.53 -8.26
N ASP A 253 -17.92 0.75 -9.12
CA ASP A 253 -17.90 0.12 -10.45
C ASP A 253 -17.75 -1.40 -10.34
N ALA A 254 -16.89 -1.88 -9.45
CA ALA A 254 -16.70 -3.32 -9.20
C ALA A 254 -17.99 -4.01 -8.73
N GLU A 255 -18.75 -3.36 -7.85
CA GLU A 255 -20.03 -3.88 -7.34
C GLU A 255 -21.16 -3.79 -8.38
N ALA A 256 -21.19 -2.72 -9.18
CA ALA A 256 -22.22 -2.51 -10.20
C ALA A 256 -22.02 -3.41 -11.42
N ASN A 257 -20.77 -3.63 -11.84
CA ASN A 257 -20.40 -4.32 -13.08
C ASN A 257 -19.33 -5.41 -12.87
N PRO A 258 -19.57 -6.40 -12.00
CA PRO A 258 -18.56 -7.41 -11.69
C PRO A 258 -18.22 -8.24 -12.94
N SER A 259 -16.99 -8.12 -13.41
CA SER A 259 -16.49 -8.89 -14.57
C SER A 259 -15.10 -9.44 -14.28
N PRO A 260 -14.88 -10.77 -14.38
CA PRO A 260 -13.56 -11.34 -14.15
C PRO A 260 -12.50 -10.67 -15.02
N LYS A 261 -11.39 -10.28 -14.39
CA LYS A 261 -10.19 -9.74 -15.04
C LYS A 261 -9.09 -10.78 -14.99
N ASP A 262 -8.55 -11.15 -16.14
CA ASP A 262 -7.36 -11.99 -16.21
C ASP A 262 -6.11 -11.11 -16.02
N THR A 263 -5.60 -11.09 -14.80
CA THR A 263 -4.40 -10.32 -14.46
C THR A 263 -3.08 -11.01 -14.81
N SER A 264 -3.12 -12.26 -15.29
CA SER A 264 -1.92 -13.05 -15.57
C SER A 264 -1.18 -12.60 -16.83
N HIS A 265 -1.88 -11.90 -17.73
CA HIS A 265 -1.33 -11.34 -18.96
C HIS A 265 -0.61 -9.99 -18.75
N TYR A 266 -0.81 -9.35 -17.60
CA TYR A 266 -0.12 -8.11 -17.29
C TYR A 266 1.35 -8.34 -16.92
N ALA A 267 2.15 -7.29 -17.02
CA ALA A 267 3.47 -7.30 -16.44
C ALA A 267 3.39 -7.39 -14.91
N CYS A 268 4.46 -7.87 -14.29
CA CYS A 268 4.67 -7.65 -12.86
C CYS A 268 4.76 -6.13 -12.62
N ALA A 269 4.20 -5.67 -11.52
CA ALA A 269 4.37 -4.28 -11.11
C ALA A 269 5.86 -3.95 -10.94
N ALA A 270 6.22 -2.70 -11.24
CA ALA A 270 7.60 -2.20 -11.32
C ALA A 270 8.24 -1.99 -9.94
#